data_AF-A0A4Q3M4I5-F1
#
_entry.id   AF-A0A4Q3M4I5-F1
#
_cell.length_a   1.000
_cell.length_b   1.000
_cell.length_c   1.000
_cell.angle_alpha   90.00
_cell.angle_beta   90.00
_cell.angle_gamma   90.00
#
_symmetry.space_group_name_H-M   'P 1'
#
loop_
_entity.id
_entity.type
_entity.pdbx_description
1 polymer ?
#
loop_
_entity_poly.entity_id
_entity_poly.type
_entity_poly.pdbx_seq_one_letter_code
_entity_poly.pdbx_strand_id
1 'polypeptide(L)'
;MEIEPVPLRQPIWGWGERFHMPLYRPGTRVRMGGDWETVSHVSLKRDQLRIHLVGHDQTVDPSMLQLEPTVFTTVRVPEHR
;
A
#
# COMPACT_ATOMS: atom_id res chain seq x y z
N MET A 1 -34.07 1.75 -25.76
CA MET A 1 -33.51 0.71 -24.87
C MET A 1 -32.09 1.15 -24.57
N GLU A 2 -31.95 2.00 -23.55
CA GLU A 2 -30.66 2.53 -23.12
C GLU A 2 -29.86 1.37 -22.53
N ILE A 3 -28.68 1.11 -23.08
CA ILE A 3 -27.78 0.07 -22.58
C ILE A 3 -27.08 0.69 -21.37
N GLU A 4 -27.63 0.43 -20.18
CA GLU A 4 -26.96 0.71 -18.90
C GLU A 4 -25.54 0.11 -18.95
N PRO A 5 -24.47 0.88 -18.69
CA PRO A 5 -23.12 0.36 -18.74
C PRO A 5 -22.97 -0.72 -17.66
N VAL A 6 -22.65 -1.94 -18.08
CA VAL A 6 -22.32 -3.04 -17.18
C VAL A 6 -21.18 -2.56 -16.26
N PRO A 7 -21.36 -2.57 -14.92
CA PRO A 7 -20.31 -2.14 -14.03
C PRO A 7 -19.08 -3.02 -14.28
N LEU A 8 -17.95 -2.39 -14.60
CA LEU A 8 -16.67 -3.08 -14.72
C LEU A 8 -16.47 -3.85 -13.42
N ARG A 9 -16.52 -5.18 -13.49
CA ARG A 9 -16.27 -6.06 -12.36
C ARG A 9 -14.91 -5.66 -11.80
N GLN A 10 -14.91 -4.98 -10.65
CA GLN A 10 -13.67 -4.73 -9.93
C GLN A 10 -13.07 -6.11 -9.66
N PRO A 11 -11.84 -6.39 -10.13
CA PRO A 11 -11.24 -7.69 -9.88
C PRO A 11 -11.23 -7.94 -8.37
N ILE A 12 -11.53 -9.18 -7.97
CA ILE A 12 -11.34 -9.64 -6.60
C ILE A 12 -9.91 -9.24 -6.21
N TRP A 13 -9.73 -8.65 -5.03
CA TRP A 13 -8.44 -8.13 -4.57
C TRP A 13 -7.33 -9.18 -4.81
N GLY A 14 -6.33 -8.84 -5.63
CA GLY A 14 -5.24 -9.74 -6.02
C GLY A 14 -5.39 -10.52 -7.34
N TRP A 15 -6.53 -10.44 -8.02
CA TRP A 15 -6.82 -11.21 -9.26
C TRP A 15 -6.89 -10.37 -10.54
N GLY A 16 -6.56 -9.08 -10.46
CA GLY A 16 -6.43 -8.18 -11.62
C GLY A 16 -4.99 -8.08 -12.12
N GLU A 17 -4.81 -7.70 -13.38
CA GLU A 17 -3.48 -7.39 -13.94
C GLU A 17 -2.80 -6.22 -13.20
N ARG A 18 -3.61 -5.33 -12.61
CA ARG A 18 -3.17 -4.19 -11.79
C ARG A 18 -4.00 -4.11 -10.52
N PHE A 19 -3.34 -3.76 -9.42
CA PHE A 19 -3.99 -3.62 -8.12
C PHE A 19 -3.30 -2.54 -7.30
N HIS A 20 -4.10 -1.77 -6.55
CA HIS A 20 -3.62 -0.68 -5.71
C HIS A 20 -3.43 -1.20 -4.28
N MET A 21 -2.23 -1.04 -3.74
CA MET A 21 -1.94 -1.41 -2.34
C MET A 21 -0.97 -0.42 -1.70
N PRO A 22 -1.09 -0.17 -0.38
CA PRO A 22 -0.09 0.60 0.33
C PRO A 22 1.25 -0.15 0.35
N LEU A 23 2.33 0.54 -0.03
CA LEU A 23 3.68 -0.01 -0.01
C LEU A 23 4.52 0.67 1.07
N TYR A 24 4.71 -0.03 2.19
CA TYR A 24 5.61 0.41 3.24
C TYR A 24 7.03 -0.10 2.98
N ARG A 25 7.98 0.82 2.85
CA ARG A 25 9.42 0.53 2.75
C ARG A 25 10.21 1.62 3.49
N PRO A 26 11.45 1.33 3.92
CA PRO A 26 12.34 2.37 4.46
C PRO A 26 12.38 3.61 3.56
N GLY A 27 12.26 4.78 4.17
CA GLY A 27 12.22 6.08 3.49
C GLY A 27 10.85 6.51 2.92
N THR A 28 9.81 5.65 2.95
CA THR A 28 8.45 6.07 2.56
C THR A 28 7.92 7.13 3.52
N ARG A 29 7.38 8.22 2.98
CA ARG A 29 6.65 9.23 3.77
C ARG A 29 5.20 8.79 3.95
N VAL A 30 4.73 8.81 5.20
CA VAL A 30 3.37 8.45 5.59
C VAL A 30 2.77 9.58 6.42
N ARG A 31 1.45 9.63 6.52
CA ARG A 31 0.74 10.57 7.39
C ARG A 31 0.21 9.86 8.63
N MET A 32 0.48 10.41 9.81
CA MET A 32 -0.04 9.92 11.08
C MET A 32 -0.64 11.11 11.84
N GLY A 33 -1.94 11.05 12.14
CA GLY A 33 -2.61 12.15 12.87
C GLY A 33 -2.57 13.53 12.18
N GLY A 34 -2.26 13.59 10.88
CA GLY A 34 -2.10 14.84 10.12
C GLY A 34 -0.65 15.26 9.86
N ASP A 35 0.29 14.72 10.64
CA ASP A 35 1.72 15.00 10.50
C ASP A 35 2.40 14.03 9.53
N TRP A 36 3.48 14.52 8.90
CA TRP A 36 4.29 13.71 8.00
C TRP A 36 5.38 12.97 8.76
N GLU A 37 5.37 11.66 8.64
CA GLU A 37 6.33 10.76 9.26
C GLU A 37 7.13 10.01 8.19
N THR A 38 8.28 9.46 8.58
CA THR A 38 9.14 8.66 7.68
C THR A 38 9.27 7.25 8.21
N VAL A 39 9.02 6.26 7.35
CA VAL A 39 9.23 4.85 7.68
C VAL A 39 10.74 4.58 7.81
N SER A 40 11.15 4.09 8.97
CA SER A 40 12.51 3.58 9.21
C SER A 40 12.65 2.16 8.67
N HIS A 41 11.82 1.24 9.17
CA HIS A 41 11.79 -0.14 8.71
C HIS A 41 10.43 -0.78 9.00
N VAL A 42 10.25 -1.98 8.47
CA VAL A 42 9.01 -2.74 8.55
C VAL A 42 9.33 -4.12 9.12
N SER A 43 8.47 -4.61 10.00
CA SER A 43 8.62 -5.95 10.59
C SER A 43 7.32 -6.74 10.47
N LEU A 44 7.42 -8.04 10.23
CA LEU A 44 6.29 -8.97 10.19
C LEU A 44 6.49 -10.00 11.30
N LYS A 45 5.53 -10.10 12.22
CA LYS A 45 5.59 -11.06 13.34
C LYS A 45 4.21 -11.65 13.59
N ARG A 46 4.09 -12.99 13.53
CA ARG A 46 2.80 -13.71 13.72
C ARG A 46 1.67 -13.09 12.88
N ASP A 47 1.93 -12.93 11.60
CA ASP A 47 1.02 -12.31 10.62
C ASP A 47 0.63 -10.84 10.91
N GLN A 48 1.25 -10.18 11.88
CA GLN A 48 1.09 -8.75 12.12
C GLN A 48 2.20 -7.95 11.45
N LEU A 49 1.81 -7.09 10.52
CA LEU A 49 2.67 -6.07 9.95
C LEU A 49 2.82 -4.90 10.93
N ARG A 50 4.05 -4.49 11.21
CA ARG A 50 4.34 -3.36 12.10
C ARG A 50 5.30 -2.40 11.43
N ILE A 51 4.96 -1.11 11.51
CA ILE A 51 5.73 -0.02 10.91
C ILE A 51 6.53 0.68 12.00
N HIS A 52 7.81 0.90 11.75
CA HIS A 52 8.68 1.68 12.62
C HIS A 52 8.93 3.02 11.95
N LEU A 53 8.69 4.12 12.67
CA LEU A 53 8.89 5.48 12.17
C LEU A 53 10.20 6.05 12.72
N VAL A 54 10.84 6.94 11.96
CA VAL A 54 12.07 7.60 12.38
C VAL A 54 11.80 8.47 13.61
N GLY A 55 12.52 8.23 14.71
CA GLY A 55 12.37 8.99 15.94
C GLY A 55 11.24 8.53 16.86
N HIS A 56 10.49 7.49 16.49
CA HIS A 56 9.46 6.89 17.34
C HIS A 56 9.97 5.58 17.93
N ASP A 57 9.79 5.41 19.24
CA ASP A 57 10.25 4.22 19.96
C ASP A 57 9.24 3.06 19.87
N GLN A 58 7.97 3.39 19.59
CA GLN A 58 6.90 2.42 19.47
C GLN A 58 6.61 2.05 18.02
N THR A 59 6.23 0.79 17.81
CA THR A 59 5.71 0.32 16.53
C THR A 59 4.30 0.82 16.28
N VAL A 60 4.01 1.22 15.04
CA VAL A 60 2.70 1.69 14.62
C VAL A 60 1.99 0.62 13.79
N ASP A 61 0.69 0.46 14.03
CA ASP A 61 -0.16 -0.38 13.20
C ASP A 61 -0.39 0.29 11.82
N PRO A 62 -0.26 -0.42 10.69
CA PRO A 62 -0.47 0.15 9.37
C PRO A 62 -1.83 0.84 9.17
N SER A 63 -2.88 0.42 9.89
CA SER A 63 -4.21 1.04 9.82
C SER A 63 -4.26 2.45 10.38
N MET A 64 -3.28 2.86 11.20
CA MET A 64 -3.18 4.22 11.74
C MET A 64 -2.45 5.19 10.78
N LEU A 65 -1.92 4.68 9.67
CA LEU A 65 -1.13 5.45 8.72
C LEU A 65 -1.92 5.70 7.43
N GLN A 66 -1.78 6.91 6.92
CA GLN A 66 -2.27 7.29 5.60
C GLN A 66 -1.11 7.30 4.61
N LEU A 67 -1.28 6.61 3.49
CA LEU A 67 -0.31 6.50 2.42
C LEU A 67 -1.05 6.39 1.08
N GLU A 68 -0.56 7.11 0.07
CA GLU A 68 -1.05 6.96 -1.29
C GLU A 68 -0.81 5.53 -1.81
N PRO A 69 -1.85 4.83 -2.28
CA PRO A 69 -1.72 3.47 -2.78
C PRO A 69 -0.76 3.39 -3.97
N THR A 70 0.16 2.44 -3.92
CA THR A 70 1.05 2.11 -5.04
C THR A 70 0.35 1.14 -5.99
N VAL A 71 0.52 1.35 -7.29
CA VAL A 71 0.03 0.42 -8.32
C VAL A 71 1.03 -0.72 -8.47
N PHE A 72 0.57 -1.93 -8.19
CA PHE A 72 1.27 -3.17 -8.47
C PHE A 72 0.69 -3.82 -9.73
N THR A 73 1.50 -4.64 -10.38
CA THR A 73 1.06 -5.44 -11.52
C THR A 73 1.50 -6.89 -11.38
N THR A 74 0.63 -7.81 -11.77
CA THR A 74 0.93 -9.25 -11.83
C THR A 74 1.57 -9.65 -13.16
N VAL A 75 1.64 -8.74 -14.14
CA VAL A 75 2.34 -8.99 -15.40
C VAL A 75 3.81 -8.63 -15.28
N ARG A 76 4.67 -9.43 -15.91
CA ARG A 76 6.10 -9.13 -15.97
C ARG A 76 6.30 -7.83 -16.76
N VAL A 77 6.84 -6.81 -16.11
CA VAL A 77 7.28 -5.59 -16.80
C VAL A 77 8.60 -5.91 -17.49
N PRO A 78 8.72 -5.78 -18.83
CA PRO A 78 9.99 -5.97 -19.51
C PRO A 78 11.00 -4.94 -19.00
N GLU A 79 12.23 -5.39 -18.73
CA GLU A 79 13.31 -4.50 -18.31
C GLU A 79 13.63 -3.56 -19.47
N HIS A 80 13.26 -2.28 -19.33
CA HIS A 80 13.74 -1.25 -20.24
C HIS A 80 15.23 -1.05 -19.94
N ARG A 81 16.05 -1.49 -20.91
CA ARG A 81 17.51 -1.38 -20.90
C ARG A 81 17.96 0.04 -21.21
#